data_AF-A0AAX1MDF8-F1
#
_entry.id   AF-A0AAX1MDF8-F1
#
_cell.length_a   1.000
_cell.length_b   1.000
_cell.length_c   1.000
_cell.angle_alpha   90.00
_cell.angle_beta   90.00
_cell.angle_gamma   90.00
#
_symmetry.space_group_name_H-M   'P 1'
#
loop_
_entity.id
_entity.type
_entity.pdbx_description
1 polymer ?
#
loop_
_entity_poly.entity_id
_entity_poly.type
_entity_poly.pdbx_seq_one_letter_code
_entity_poly.pdbx_strand_id
1 'polypeptide(L)'
;MADVTSAFDAHSLSVFDLFSKPGQFLYVPSYQRKYSWGKDKTTKFLNDILNGFGKLLNDQESYTFLGSIITVAGIESESIYPRIDAHIPSNVISVIDGQQRTTTLLIIATVLHNMLVIKGESFMTEDFQENNPEVNHWLEDITDVIGQLSHLYEEDQKFNADKVFTYYPRMIRSFEDCWSKRQRDAEYKSAIAYLLHSYGIHSRSENKTKKLTFDNLANENIKSTLDAFKNIFDQIQKI
;
A
#
# COMPACT_ATOMS: atom_id res chain seq x y z
N MET A 1 0.82 13.68 38.92
CA MET A 1 0.61 12.44 38.14
C MET A 1 0.43 12.88 36.71
N ALA A 2 1.23 12.37 35.76
CA ALA A 2 1.01 12.66 34.35
C ALA A 2 -0.35 12.09 33.95
N ASP A 3 -1.18 12.90 33.32
CA ASP A 3 -2.53 12.51 32.93
C ASP A 3 -2.43 11.49 31.79
N VAL A 4 -2.91 10.26 32.02
CA VAL A 4 -2.77 9.16 31.04
C VAL A 4 -3.53 9.48 29.75
N THR A 5 -4.57 10.31 29.85
CA THR A 5 -5.32 10.85 28.70
C THR A 5 -4.53 11.82 27.84
N SER A 6 -3.42 12.40 28.31
CA SER A 6 -2.52 13.19 27.47
C SER A 6 -1.43 12.35 26.80
N ALA A 7 -1.32 11.06 27.11
CA ALA A 7 -0.28 10.18 26.58
C ALA A 7 -0.71 9.40 25.33
N PHE A 8 -2.02 9.29 25.08
CA PHE A 8 -2.57 8.58 23.93
C PHE A 8 -3.58 9.45 23.20
N ASP A 9 -3.39 9.59 21.89
CA ASP A 9 -4.32 10.23 20.99
C ASP A 9 -4.91 9.20 20.03
N ALA A 10 -6.25 9.11 19.96
CA ALA A 10 -6.96 8.04 19.28
C ALA A 10 -7.90 8.61 18.21
N HIS A 11 -7.67 8.19 16.97
CA HIS A 11 -8.42 8.64 15.80
C HIS A 11 -9.06 7.46 15.09
N SER A 12 -10.31 7.63 14.64
CA SER A 12 -10.93 6.72 13.66
C SER A 12 -10.57 7.20 12.27
N LEU A 13 -9.85 6.37 11.51
CA LEU A 13 -9.38 6.70 10.16
C LEU A 13 -9.90 5.67 9.16
N SER A 14 -10.25 6.12 7.95
CA SER A 14 -10.44 5.22 6.82
C SER A 14 -9.09 4.63 6.37
N VAL A 15 -9.14 3.57 5.57
CA VAL A 15 -7.92 3.01 4.95
C VAL A 15 -7.22 4.07 4.10
N PHE A 16 -7.99 4.89 3.37
CA PHE A 16 -7.42 5.97 2.56
C PHE A 16 -6.75 7.04 3.43
N ASP A 17 -7.39 7.48 4.52
CA ASP A 17 -6.82 8.51 5.40
C ASP A 17 -5.56 8.04 6.15
N LEU A 18 -5.42 6.74 6.38
CA LEU A 18 -4.24 6.16 7.01
C LEU A 18 -3.00 6.23 6.11
N PHE A 19 -3.16 6.01 4.80
CA PHE A 19 -2.02 5.88 3.88
C PHE A 19 -1.81 7.10 2.98
N SER A 20 -2.86 7.85 2.64
CA SER A 20 -2.84 8.89 1.61
C SER A 20 -2.70 10.32 2.14
N LYS A 21 -2.41 10.52 3.43
CA LYS A 21 -2.08 11.86 3.94
C LYS A 21 -0.81 12.38 3.26
N PRO A 22 -0.83 13.56 2.60
CA PRO A 22 0.33 14.06 1.86
C PRO A 22 1.59 14.15 2.72
N GLY A 23 2.69 13.57 2.25
CA GLY A 23 3.97 13.55 2.96
C GLY A 23 4.02 12.61 4.18
N GLN A 24 2.95 11.83 4.43
CA GLN A 24 2.91 10.84 5.51
C GLN A 24 3.46 9.49 5.04
N PHE A 25 4.38 8.93 5.81
CA PHE A 25 4.98 7.63 5.55
C PHE A 25 5.08 6.78 6.81
N LEU A 26 5.03 5.47 6.63
CA LEU A 26 5.08 4.50 7.71
C LEU A 26 6.49 3.92 7.84
N TYR A 27 6.94 3.80 9.08
CA TYR A 27 8.25 3.24 9.42
C TYR A 27 8.07 2.07 10.39
N VAL A 28 8.57 0.90 10.03
CA VAL A 28 8.54 -0.29 10.88
C VAL A 28 9.86 -0.38 11.67
N PRO A 29 9.84 -0.29 13.00
CA PRO A 29 11.04 -0.43 13.82
C PRO A 29 11.68 -1.82 13.71
N SER A 30 12.96 -1.88 14.05
CA SER A 30 13.76 -3.11 13.99
C SER A 30 13.27 -4.24 14.90
N TYR A 31 12.75 -3.87 16.08
CA TYR A 31 12.23 -4.81 17.08
C TYR A 31 10.90 -5.44 16.68
N GLN A 32 10.21 -4.88 15.67
CA GLN A 32 9.00 -5.49 15.13
C GLN A 32 9.34 -6.73 14.31
N ARG A 33 8.54 -7.78 14.41
CA ARG A 33 8.79 -9.02 13.66
C ARG A 33 8.55 -8.86 12.15
N LYS A 34 9.07 -9.79 11.36
CA LYS A 34 8.79 -9.85 9.91
C LYS A 34 7.32 -10.20 9.65
N TYR A 35 6.84 -9.84 8.45
CA TYR A 35 5.52 -10.26 8.00
C TYR A 35 5.42 -11.79 7.93
N SER A 36 4.36 -12.33 8.52
CA SER A 36 4.24 -13.79 8.77
C SER A 36 2.78 -14.27 8.76
N TRP A 37 1.85 -13.46 8.25
CA TRP A 37 0.48 -13.92 8.08
C TRP A 37 0.42 -14.88 6.90
N GLY A 38 0.04 -16.12 7.18
CA GLY A 38 -0.21 -17.14 6.17
C GLY A 38 -1.60 -17.02 5.53
N LYS A 39 -1.92 -18.02 4.71
CA LYS A 39 -3.17 -18.12 3.95
C LYS A 39 -4.41 -17.89 4.79
N ASP A 40 -4.56 -18.60 5.91
CA ASP A 40 -5.78 -18.53 6.73
C ASP A 40 -6.06 -17.13 7.28
N LYS A 41 -5.01 -16.45 7.76
CA LYS A 41 -5.14 -15.09 8.32
C LYS A 41 -5.43 -14.05 7.23
N THR A 42 -4.76 -14.16 6.08
CA THR A 42 -5.00 -13.25 4.95
C THR A 42 -6.38 -13.44 4.35
N THR A 43 -6.83 -14.69 4.18
CA THR A 43 -8.19 -15.03 3.76
C THR A 43 -9.24 -14.51 4.73
N LYS A 44 -9.06 -14.74 6.04
CA LYS A 44 -10.01 -14.22 7.04
C LYS A 44 -10.10 -12.70 6.98
N PHE A 45 -8.97 -12.01 6.93
CA PHE A 45 -8.93 -10.55 6.88
C PHE A 45 -9.60 -9.98 5.63
N LEU A 46 -9.37 -10.61 4.46
CA LEU A 46 -10.06 -10.24 3.23
C LEU A 46 -11.58 -10.50 3.33
N ASN A 47 -11.99 -11.64 3.86
CA ASN A 47 -13.41 -11.95 4.06
C ASN A 47 -14.10 -10.95 5.00
N ASP A 48 -13.41 -10.49 6.05
CA ASP A 48 -13.95 -9.47 6.95
C ASP A 48 -14.24 -8.16 6.18
N ILE A 49 -13.34 -7.75 5.26
CA ILE A 49 -13.54 -6.59 4.37
C ILE A 49 -14.73 -6.81 3.43
N LEU A 50 -14.79 -7.98 2.76
CA LEU A 50 -15.85 -8.30 1.79
C LEU A 50 -17.22 -8.40 2.44
N ASN A 51 -17.31 -9.01 3.62
CA ASN A 51 -18.53 -9.06 4.41
C ASN A 51 -18.98 -7.65 4.80
N GLY A 52 -18.01 -6.78 5.13
CA GLY A 52 -18.25 -5.36 5.36
C GLY A 52 -18.85 -4.65 4.16
N PHE A 53 -18.24 -4.84 3.00
CA PHE A 53 -18.75 -4.31 1.74
C PHE A 53 -20.16 -4.82 1.42
N GLY A 54 -20.45 -6.11 1.64
CA GLY A 54 -21.79 -6.66 1.44
C GLY A 54 -22.85 -6.05 2.38
N LYS A 55 -22.47 -5.66 3.60
CA LYS A 55 -23.37 -4.93 4.52
C LYS A 55 -23.64 -3.51 4.05
N LEU A 56 -22.62 -2.82 3.53
CA LEU A 56 -22.74 -1.46 2.97
C LEU A 56 -23.77 -1.37 1.84
N LEU A 57 -23.97 -2.45 1.07
CA LEU A 57 -25.00 -2.49 0.01
C LEU A 57 -26.44 -2.41 0.56
N ASN A 58 -26.65 -2.77 1.84
CA ASN A 58 -27.97 -2.75 2.48
C ASN A 58 -28.11 -1.61 3.50
N ASP A 59 -26.99 -1.14 4.07
CA ASP A 59 -26.94 -0.11 5.10
C ASP A 59 -25.73 0.81 4.86
N GLN A 60 -25.99 2.03 4.38
CA GLN A 60 -24.97 3.01 4.05
C GLN A 60 -24.25 3.58 5.28
N GLU A 61 -24.80 3.42 6.49
CA GLU A 61 -24.14 3.84 7.73
C GLU A 61 -23.25 2.72 8.31
N SER A 62 -23.31 1.51 7.75
CA SER A 62 -22.51 0.40 8.23
C SER A 62 -21.02 0.64 7.96
N TYR A 63 -20.17 0.27 8.92
CA TYR A 63 -18.72 0.29 8.74
C TYR A 63 -18.11 -1.00 9.28
N THR A 64 -16.93 -1.34 8.77
CA THR A 64 -16.19 -2.52 9.21
C THR A 64 -14.93 -2.11 9.94
N PHE A 65 -14.86 -2.49 11.21
CA PHE A 65 -13.69 -2.26 12.02
C PHE A 65 -12.61 -3.32 11.72
N LEU A 66 -11.50 -2.90 11.11
CA LEU A 66 -10.36 -3.76 10.77
C LEU A 66 -9.32 -3.87 11.91
N GLY A 67 -9.69 -3.32 13.08
CA GLY A 67 -8.86 -3.28 14.26
C GLY A 67 -7.97 -2.04 14.36
N SER A 68 -7.38 -1.83 15.54
CA SER A 68 -6.52 -0.68 15.82
C SER A 68 -5.07 -0.87 15.33
N ILE A 69 -4.42 0.22 14.97
CA ILE A 69 -2.97 0.29 14.71
C ILE A 69 -2.42 1.28 15.75
N ILE A 70 -1.36 0.89 16.46
CA ILE A 70 -0.71 1.76 17.43
C ILE A 70 0.54 2.33 16.76
N THR A 71 0.67 3.65 16.80
CA THR A 71 1.76 4.36 16.16
C THR A 71 2.42 5.38 17.09
N VAL A 72 3.64 5.77 16.72
CA VAL A 72 4.33 6.93 17.29
C VAL A 72 4.51 7.94 16.16
N ALA A 73 3.81 9.07 16.27
CA ALA A 73 3.93 10.18 15.31
C ALA A 73 5.12 11.08 15.67
N GLY A 74 5.62 11.83 14.69
CA GLY A 74 6.69 12.81 14.92
C GLY A 74 8.01 12.19 15.38
N ILE A 75 8.34 10.99 14.90
CA ILE A 75 9.65 10.41 15.20
C ILE A 75 10.74 11.31 14.64
N GLU A 76 11.78 11.53 15.44
CA GLU A 76 12.92 12.32 15.02
C GLU A 76 13.59 11.64 13.81
N SER A 77 14.00 12.44 12.82
CA SER A 77 14.77 11.97 11.67
C SER A 77 15.96 11.10 12.07
N GLU A 78 16.55 11.37 13.25
CA GLU A 78 17.68 10.64 13.79
C GLU A 78 17.36 9.18 14.16
N SER A 79 16.09 8.89 14.45
CA SER A 79 15.58 7.55 14.77
C SER A 79 15.30 6.70 13.51
N ILE A 80 15.38 7.31 12.33
CA ILE A 80 15.25 6.62 11.05
C ILE A 80 16.65 6.19 10.59
N TYR A 81 16.81 4.91 10.30
CA TYR A 81 18.07 4.38 9.81
C TYR A 81 17.85 3.14 8.92
N PRO A 82 18.57 3.01 7.79
CA PRO A 82 19.47 4.01 7.19
C PRO A 82 18.73 5.29 6.75
N ARG A 83 19.43 6.42 6.63
CA ARG A 83 18.82 7.70 6.24
C ARG A 83 19.74 8.57 5.39
N ILE A 84 19.12 9.43 4.59
CA ILE A 84 19.74 10.58 3.93
C ILE A 84 18.91 11.79 4.33
N ASP A 85 19.45 12.69 5.16
CA ASP A 85 18.65 13.71 5.86
C ASP A 85 17.78 14.57 4.91
N ALA A 86 18.32 14.95 3.74
CA ALA A 86 17.60 15.74 2.73
C ALA A 86 16.44 14.99 2.03
N HIS A 87 16.34 13.67 2.24
CA HIS A 87 15.43 12.77 1.55
C HIS A 87 14.40 12.14 2.48
N ILE A 88 14.43 12.45 3.78
CA ILE A 88 13.44 11.95 4.74
C ILE A 88 12.11 12.67 4.51
N PRO A 89 10.98 11.93 4.48
CA PRO A 89 9.67 12.56 4.37
C PRO A 89 9.35 13.50 5.54
N SER A 90 8.46 14.46 5.29
CA SER A 90 8.09 15.48 6.29
C SER A 90 7.34 14.91 7.50
N ASN A 91 6.58 13.83 7.32
CA ASN A 91 5.83 13.19 8.39
C ASN A 91 6.04 11.67 8.35
N VAL A 92 6.92 11.18 9.23
CA VAL A 92 7.15 9.74 9.38
C VAL A 92 6.49 9.27 10.68
N ILE A 93 5.71 8.20 10.56
CA ILE A 93 4.98 7.59 11.66
C ILE A 93 5.50 6.18 11.88
N SER A 94 5.94 5.88 13.10
CA SER A 94 6.40 4.55 13.46
C SER A 94 5.24 3.63 13.81
N VAL A 95 5.17 2.44 13.20
CA VAL A 95 4.13 1.43 13.49
C VAL A 95 4.63 0.48 14.57
N ILE A 96 4.03 0.54 15.77
CA ILE A 96 4.44 -0.24 16.95
C ILE A 96 3.49 -1.38 17.30
N ASP A 97 2.23 -1.34 16.84
CA ASP A 97 1.35 -2.51 16.79
C ASP A 97 0.44 -2.45 15.55
N GLY A 98 -0.03 -3.61 15.10
CA GLY A 98 -0.89 -3.72 13.92
C GLY A 98 -0.13 -3.87 12.60
N GLN A 99 1.20 -3.95 12.62
CA GLN A 99 2.06 -4.09 11.43
C GLN A 99 1.57 -5.14 10.42
N GLN A 100 1.13 -6.32 10.87
CA GLN A 100 0.66 -7.38 9.94
C GLN A 100 -0.62 -6.96 9.21
N ARG A 101 -1.55 -6.26 9.89
CA ARG A 101 -2.78 -5.73 9.29
C ARG A 101 -2.44 -4.63 8.29
N THR A 102 -1.60 -3.68 8.69
CA THR A 102 -1.12 -2.58 7.83
C THR A 102 -0.45 -3.11 6.57
N THR A 103 0.44 -4.09 6.71
CA THR A 103 1.12 -4.76 5.58
C THR A 103 0.10 -5.45 4.66
N THR A 104 -0.88 -6.16 5.23
CA THR A 104 -1.91 -6.85 4.44
C THR A 104 -2.80 -5.87 3.68
N LEU A 105 -3.16 -4.73 4.27
CA LEU A 105 -3.92 -3.67 3.60
C LEU A 105 -3.18 -3.13 2.38
N LEU A 106 -1.87 -2.87 2.50
CA LEU A 106 -1.02 -2.44 1.38
C LEU A 106 -0.92 -3.52 0.28
N ILE A 107 -0.84 -4.80 0.66
CA ILE A 107 -0.88 -5.91 -0.31
C ILE A 107 -2.23 -5.93 -1.03
N ILE A 108 -3.35 -5.79 -0.31
CA ILE A 108 -4.69 -5.73 -0.93
C ILE A 108 -4.79 -4.54 -1.90
N ALA A 109 -4.30 -3.35 -1.51
CA ALA A 109 -4.29 -2.17 -2.36
C ALA A 109 -3.53 -2.39 -3.68
N THR A 110 -2.33 -2.99 -3.62
CA THR A 110 -1.53 -3.30 -4.81
C THR A 110 -2.19 -4.35 -5.71
N VAL A 111 -2.80 -5.38 -5.13
CA VAL A 111 -3.58 -6.39 -5.89
C VAL A 111 -4.78 -5.76 -6.59
N LEU A 112 -5.59 -4.98 -5.84
CA LEU A 112 -6.77 -4.31 -6.39
C LEU A 112 -6.39 -3.36 -7.52
N HIS A 113 -5.34 -2.55 -7.33
CA HIS A 113 -4.84 -1.65 -8.36
C HIS A 113 -4.43 -2.44 -9.62
N ASN A 114 -3.71 -3.56 -9.48
CA ASN A 114 -3.26 -4.34 -10.64
C ASN A 114 -4.44 -4.93 -11.41
N MET A 115 -5.41 -5.49 -10.70
CA MET A 115 -6.59 -6.08 -11.31
C MET A 115 -7.45 -5.04 -12.02
N LEU A 116 -7.62 -3.85 -11.43
CA LEU A 116 -8.37 -2.75 -12.05
C LEU A 116 -7.65 -2.20 -13.27
N VAL A 117 -6.32 -2.06 -13.26
CA VAL A 117 -5.55 -1.66 -14.45
C VAL A 117 -5.70 -2.68 -15.59
N ILE A 118 -5.56 -3.98 -15.29
CA ILE A 118 -5.70 -5.05 -16.28
C ILE A 118 -7.11 -5.07 -16.90
N LYS A 119 -8.14 -5.03 -16.05
CA LYS A 119 -9.54 -5.03 -16.50
C LYS A 119 -9.89 -3.71 -17.21
N GLY A 120 -9.50 -2.58 -16.65
CA GLY A 120 -9.74 -1.25 -17.21
C GLY A 120 -9.20 -1.14 -18.63
N GLU A 121 -7.95 -1.51 -18.88
CA GLU A 121 -7.39 -1.50 -20.24
C GLU A 121 -8.13 -2.43 -21.21
N SER A 122 -8.62 -3.58 -20.74
CA SER A 122 -9.43 -4.47 -21.58
C SER A 122 -10.79 -3.87 -21.97
N PHE A 123 -11.31 -2.91 -21.19
CA PHE A 123 -12.54 -2.18 -21.50
C PHE A 123 -12.30 -0.90 -22.32
N MET A 124 -11.07 -0.40 -22.39
CA MET A 124 -10.72 0.80 -23.18
C MET A 124 -10.46 0.50 -24.66
N THR A 125 -10.79 -0.70 -25.14
CA THR A 125 -10.76 -1.02 -26.58
C THR A 125 -11.80 -0.19 -27.35
N GLU A 126 -11.48 0.18 -28.60
CA GLU A 126 -12.29 1.06 -29.46
C GLU A 126 -13.78 0.62 -29.52
N ASP A 127 -14.07 -0.68 -29.47
CA ASP A 127 -15.43 -1.26 -29.50
C ASP A 127 -16.35 -0.81 -28.34
N PHE A 128 -15.81 -0.43 -27.17
CA PHE A 128 -16.60 -0.02 -26.00
C PHE A 128 -16.78 1.50 -25.88
N GLN A 129 -15.83 2.28 -26.41
CA GLN A 129 -15.81 3.74 -26.23
C GLN A 129 -16.79 4.48 -27.14
N GLU A 130 -17.15 3.91 -28.30
CA GLU A 130 -17.74 4.72 -29.37
C GLU A 130 -19.20 5.15 -29.15
N ASN A 131 -20.00 4.60 -28.22
CA ASN A 131 -21.45 4.90 -28.24
C ASN A 131 -22.23 4.91 -26.90
N ASN A 132 -21.62 4.97 -25.71
CA ASN A 132 -22.39 5.09 -24.46
C ASN A 132 -21.80 6.07 -23.41
N PRO A 133 -22.41 7.24 -23.20
CA PRO A 133 -21.96 8.22 -22.19
C PRO A 133 -21.90 7.69 -20.76
N GLU A 134 -22.79 6.78 -20.36
CA GLU A 134 -22.79 6.20 -19.01
C GLU A 134 -21.56 5.30 -18.79
N VAL A 135 -21.17 4.56 -19.83
CA VAL A 135 -19.97 3.71 -19.79
C VAL A 135 -18.72 4.57 -19.70
N ASN A 136 -18.65 5.67 -20.43
CA ASN A 136 -17.51 6.59 -20.37
C ASN A 136 -17.36 7.21 -18.97
N HIS A 137 -18.46 7.65 -18.35
CA HIS A 137 -18.42 8.18 -16.99
C HIS A 137 -17.97 7.12 -15.97
N TRP A 138 -18.47 5.89 -16.09
CA TRP A 138 -18.02 4.78 -15.24
C TRP A 138 -16.53 4.45 -15.41
N LEU A 139 -15.98 4.56 -16.62
CA LEU A 139 -14.54 4.40 -16.86
C LEU A 139 -13.71 5.54 -16.25
N GLU A 140 -14.23 6.77 -16.23
CA GLU A 140 -13.61 7.90 -15.52
C GLU A 140 -13.55 7.62 -14.01
N ASP A 141 -14.66 7.17 -13.40
CA ASP A 141 -14.71 6.81 -11.98
C ASP A 141 -13.70 5.71 -11.63
N ILE A 142 -13.56 4.69 -12.49
CA ILE A 142 -12.54 3.65 -12.30
C ILE A 142 -11.13 4.23 -12.36
N THR A 143 -10.88 5.14 -13.29
CA THR A 143 -9.57 5.79 -13.44
C THR A 143 -9.22 6.57 -12.18
N ASP A 144 -10.19 7.28 -11.60
CA ASP A 144 -10.03 8.00 -10.33
C ASP A 144 -9.76 7.04 -9.17
N VAL A 145 -10.46 5.91 -9.09
CA VAL A 145 -10.22 4.87 -8.08
C VAL A 145 -8.82 4.26 -8.21
N ILE A 146 -8.36 3.99 -9.44
CA ILE A 146 -6.99 3.53 -9.71
C ILE A 146 -5.98 4.58 -9.20
N GLY A 147 -6.21 5.87 -9.49
CA GLY A 147 -5.40 6.97 -8.96
C GLY A 147 -5.35 6.98 -7.43
N GLN A 148 -6.50 6.87 -6.77
CA GLN A 148 -6.60 6.82 -5.30
C GLN A 148 -5.86 5.61 -4.70
N LEU A 149 -5.97 4.43 -5.31
CA LEU A 149 -5.25 3.23 -4.88
C LEU A 149 -3.74 3.39 -5.02
N SER A 150 -3.26 4.11 -6.03
CA SER A 150 -1.82 4.37 -6.21
C SER A 150 -1.22 5.12 -5.02
N HIS A 151 -1.98 6.07 -4.46
CA HIS A 151 -1.56 6.85 -3.30
C HIS A 151 -1.41 6.03 -2.01
N LEU A 152 -2.02 4.83 -1.95
CA LEU A 152 -1.91 3.95 -0.79
C LEU A 152 -0.56 3.26 -0.70
N TYR A 153 0.10 2.95 -1.82
CA TYR A 153 1.36 2.21 -1.83
C TYR A 153 2.59 3.08 -2.13
N GLU A 154 2.42 4.24 -2.77
CA GLU A 154 3.54 5.15 -3.07
C GLU A 154 3.15 6.64 -3.08
N GLU A 155 4.16 7.50 -3.07
CA GLU A 155 4.00 8.94 -3.29
C GLU A 155 5.15 9.51 -4.11
N ASP A 156 4.84 10.27 -5.16
CA ASP A 156 5.83 11.05 -5.90
C ASP A 156 6.34 12.22 -5.06
N GLN A 157 7.65 12.24 -4.81
CA GLN A 157 8.34 13.32 -4.11
C GLN A 157 8.64 14.55 -5.00
N LYS A 158 8.06 14.59 -6.21
CA LYS A 158 8.09 15.71 -7.17
C LYS A 158 9.52 16.19 -7.46
N PHE A 159 10.43 15.25 -7.64
CA PHE A 159 11.84 15.53 -7.85
C PHE A 159 12.30 15.16 -9.26
N ASN A 160 12.89 16.12 -9.97
CA ASN A 160 13.13 16.02 -11.41
C ASN A 160 14.36 15.18 -11.84
N ALA A 161 15.05 14.50 -10.93
CA ALA A 161 16.30 13.81 -11.28
C ALA A 161 16.12 12.35 -11.74
N ASP A 162 15.36 11.54 -10.99
CA ASP A 162 15.21 10.10 -11.23
C ASP A 162 13.73 9.70 -11.14
N LYS A 163 13.14 9.37 -12.29
CA LYS A 163 11.71 9.03 -12.40
C LYS A 163 11.35 7.74 -11.67
N VAL A 164 12.31 6.85 -11.39
CA VAL A 164 12.04 5.59 -10.68
C VAL A 164 12.03 5.85 -9.18
N PHE A 165 13.09 6.49 -8.66
CA PHE A 165 13.31 6.65 -7.23
C PHE A 165 12.66 7.90 -6.62
N THR A 166 12.06 8.79 -7.43
CA THR A 166 11.20 9.88 -6.91
C THR A 166 9.92 9.34 -6.27
N TYR A 167 9.49 8.12 -6.59
CA TYR A 167 8.31 7.49 -5.99
C TYR A 167 8.73 6.70 -4.76
N TYR A 168 8.37 7.22 -3.59
CA TYR A 168 8.69 6.58 -2.32
C TYR A 168 7.64 5.52 -1.99
N PRO A 169 8.04 4.30 -1.59
CA PRO A 169 7.10 3.35 -1.02
C PRO A 169 6.54 3.91 0.29
N ARG A 170 5.24 3.73 0.51
CA ARG A 170 4.52 4.26 1.68
C ARG A 170 4.96 3.69 3.02
N MET A 171 5.60 2.52 3.01
CA MET A 171 6.12 1.88 4.21
C MET A 171 7.50 1.29 3.99
N ILE A 172 8.43 1.59 4.90
CA ILE A 172 9.76 1.00 4.94
C ILE A 172 10.07 0.41 6.32
N ARG A 173 11.18 -0.33 6.42
CA ARG A 173 11.63 -0.98 7.63
C ARG A 173 13.04 -0.55 8.03
N SER A 174 13.19 -0.30 9.33
CA SER A 174 14.47 0.02 9.97
C SER A 174 15.57 -0.99 9.66
N PHE A 175 16.79 -0.51 9.46
CA PHE A 175 18.03 -1.23 9.12
C PHE A 175 18.04 -1.95 7.76
N GLU A 176 16.90 -2.07 7.08
CA GLU A 176 16.79 -2.78 5.80
C GLU A 176 16.59 -1.81 4.63
N ASP A 177 15.91 -0.69 4.85
CA ASP A 177 15.42 0.19 3.80
C ASP A 177 15.79 1.66 4.04
N CYS A 178 16.02 2.39 2.94
CA CYS A 178 16.38 3.81 2.91
C CYS A 178 15.57 4.51 1.83
N TRP A 179 14.75 5.49 2.22
CA TRP A 179 14.15 6.42 1.26
C TRP A 179 15.23 7.29 0.63
N SER A 180 15.23 7.35 -0.69
CA SER A 180 16.06 8.30 -1.42
C SER A 180 15.54 8.51 -2.83
N LYS A 181 15.70 9.75 -3.31
CA LYS A 181 15.39 10.19 -4.67
C LYS A 181 16.45 9.78 -5.69
N ARG A 182 17.49 9.05 -5.27
CA ARG A 182 18.66 8.69 -6.07
C ARG A 182 18.87 7.19 -5.99
N GLN A 183 18.96 6.54 -7.15
CA GLN A 183 19.21 5.10 -7.25
C GLN A 183 20.37 4.59 -6.40
N ARG A 184 21.50 5.32 -6.36
CA ARG A 184 22.70 4.90 -5.62
C ARG A 184 22.55 4.87 -4.09
N ASP A 185 21.57 5.62 -3.57
CA ASP A 185 21.38 5.86 -2.14
C ASP A 185 20.09 5.17 -1.61
N ALA A 186 19.15 4.84 -2.51
CA ALA A 186 17.89 4.21 -2.17
C ALA A 186 18.06 2.71 -1.94
N GLU A 187 17.49 2.20 -0.86
CA GLU A 187 17.51 0.76 -0.56
C GLU A 187 16.11 0.31 -0.16
N TYR A 188 15.59 -0.72 -0.82
CA TYR A 188 14.28 -1.30 -0.50
C TYR A 188 14.43 -2.83 -0.46
N LYS A 189 15.02 -3.34 0.62
CA LYS A 189 15.38 -4.76 0.79
C LYS A 189 14.32 -5.54 1.57
N SER A 190 13.59 -4.88 2.47
CA SER A 190 12.55 -5.54 3.24
C SER A 190 11.40 -5.97 2.32
N ALA A 191 10.72 -7.05 2.71
CA ALA A 191 9.70 -7.66 1.86
C ALA A 191 8.58 -6.69 1.43
N ILE A 192 8.21 -5.76 2.31
CA ILE A 192 7.14 -4.81 2.03
C ILE A 192 7.64 -3.62 1.21
N ALA A 193 8.77 -2.99 1.56
CA ALA A 193 9.31 -1.88 0.79
C ALA A 193 9.64 -2.30 -0.64
N TYR A 194 10.23 -3.49 -0.77
CA TYR A 194 10.51 -4.09 -2.07
C TYR A 194 9.25 -4.34 -2.89
N LEU A 195 8.21 -4.96 -2.29
CA LEU A 195 6.92 -5.16 -2.97
C LEU A 195 6.36 -3.84 -3.49
N LEU A 196 6.24 -2.82 -2.63
CA LEU A 196 5.61 -1.55 -3.00
C LEU A 196 6.41 -0.84 -4.10
N HIS A 197 7.73 -0.78 -3.97
CA HIS A 197 8.59 -0.13 -4.96
C HIS A 197 8.63 -0.88 -6.29
N SER A 198 8.82 -2.20 -6.28
CA SER A 198 8.80 -3.03 -7.50
C SER A 198 7.45 -2.98 -8.19
N TYR A 199 6.36 -3.01 -7.41
CA TYR A 199 5.01 -2.89 -7.95
C TYR A 199 4.76 -1.52 -8.56
N GLY A 200 5.14 -0.43 -7.88
CA GLY A 200 5.02 0.92 -8.40
C GLY A 200 5.72 1.11 -9.74
N ILE A 201 6.96 0.60 -9.87
CA ILE A 201 7.68 0.61 -11.15
C ILE A 201 6.87 -0.12 -12.23
N HIS A 202 6.36 -1.31 -11.92
CA HIS A 202 5.55 -2.09 -12.86
C HIS A 202 4.25 -1.36 -13.24
N SER A 203 3.53 -0.78 -12.28
CA SER A 203 2.25 -0.12 -12.49
C SER A 203 2.36 1.12 -13.38
N ARG A 204 3.54 1.77 -13.41
CA ARG A 204 3.86 2.91 -14.27
C ARG A 204 4.51 2.51 -15.61
N SER A 205 4.85 1.23 -15.80
CA SER A 205 5.53 0.76 -17.01
C SER A 205 4.55 0.47 -18.15
N GLU A 206 5.06 0.36 -19.38
CA GLU A 206 4.29 -0.11 -20.54
C GLU A 206 3.74 -1.54 -20.37
N ASN A 207 4.30 -2.31 -19.42
CA ASN A 207 3.89 -3.68 -19.13
C ASN A 207 2.89 -3.79 -17.97
N LYS A 208 2.27 -2.68 -17.53
CA LYS A 208 1.34 -2.63 -16.38
C LYS A 208 0.15 -3.60 -16.45
N THR A 209 -0.21 -4.07 -17.65
CA THR A 209 -1.26 -5.08 -17.87
C THR A 209 -0.79 -6.52 -17.88
N LYS A 210 0.52 -6.76 -17.88
CA LYS A 210 1.02 -8.11 -17.71
C LYS A 210 0.83 -8.52 -16.26
N LYS A 211 0.42 -9.78 -16.04
CA LYS A 211 0.41 -10.36 -14.70
C LYS A 211 1.79 -10.17 -14.09
N LEU A 212 1.82 -9.53 -12.93
CA LEU A 212 3.04 -9.29 -12.19
C LEU A 212 3.70 -10.63 -11.84
N THR A 213 4.73 -10.98 -12.60
CA THR A 213 5.52 -12.19 -12.43
C THR A 213 6.73 -11.82 -11.59
N PHE A 214 6.62 -12.11 -10.29
CA PHE A 214 7.64 -11.79 -9.30
C PHE A 214 8.85 -12.74 -9.35
N ASP A 215 9.12 -13.37 -10.49
CA ASP A 215 10.13 -14.44 -10.61
C ASP A 215 11.57 -13.92 -10.45
N ASN A 216 11.77 -12.60 -10.54
CA ASN A 216 13.04 -11.94 -10.20
C ASN A 216 13.18 -11.55 -8.70
N LEU A 217 12.17 -11.82 -7.86
CA LEU A 217 12.11 -11.45 -6.44
C LEU A 217 12.52 -12.59 -5.47
N ALA A 218 13.16 -13.64 -5.98
CA ALA A 218 13.46 -14.85 -5.23
C ALA A 218 14.49 -14.60 -4.10
N ASN A 219 13.99 -14.26 -2.92
CA ASN A 219 14.72 -14.31 -1.66
C ASN A 219 13.76 -14.85 -0.58
N GLU A 220 14.25 -15.74 0.29
CA GLU A 220 13.47 -16.32 1.40
C GLU A 220 12.77 -15.25 2.25
N ASN A 221 13.36 -14.05 2.34
CA ASN A 221 12.84 -12.92 3.11
C ASN A 221 11.48 -12.38 2.62
N ILE A 222 11.07 -12.65 1.37
CA ILE A 222 9.85 -12.07 0.76
C ILE A 222 8.74 -13.12 0.58
N LYS A 223 9.04 -14.40 0.85
CA LYS A 223 8.10 -15.51 0.60
C LYS A 223 6.72 -15.31 1.22
N SER A 224 6.65 -14.95 2.50
CA SER A 224 5.35 -14.77 3.19
C SER A 224 4.51 -13.63 2.57
N THR A 225 5.16 -12.54 2.15
CA THR A 225 4.51 -11.42 1.48
C THR A 225 4.01 -11.81 0.09
N LEU A 226 4.81 -12.59 -0.66
CA LEU A 226 4.41 -13.11 -1.97
C LEU A 226 3.28 -14.12 -1.88
N ASP A 227 3.32 -15.03 -0.91
CA ASP A 227 2.28 -16.01 -0.66
C ASP A 227 0.96 -15.30 -0.30
N ALA A 228 1.02 -14.24 0.51
CA ALA A 228 -0.12 -13.39 0.81
C ALA A 228 -0.66 -12.68 -0.44
N PHE A 229 0.21 -12.07 -1.24
CA PHE A 229 -0.17 -11.42 -2.50
C PHE A 229 -0.88 -12.40 -3.43
N LYS A 230 -0.28 -13.57 -3.69
CA LYS A 230 -0.87 -14.62 -4.55
C LYS A 230 -2.22 -15.08 -4.00
N ASN A 231 -2.31 -15.35 -2.70
CA ASN A 231 -3.55 -15.77 -2.07
C ASN A 231 -4.66 -14.72 -2.19
N ILE A 232 -4.33 -13.43 -2.00
CA ILE A 232 -5.30 -12.33 -2.12
C ILE A 232 -5.73 -12.17 -3.58
N PHE A 233 -4.79 -12.18 -4.52
CA PHE A 233 -5.07 -12.14 -5.95
C PHE A 233 -6.01 -13.27 -6.40
N ASP A 234 -5.70 -14.51 -6.03
CA ASP A 234 -6.52 -15.68 -6.39
C ASP A 234 -7.92 -15.66 -5.76
N GLN A 235 -8.09 -15.01 -4.61
CA GLN A 235 -9.40 -14.84 -3.97
C GLN A 235 -10.21 -13.75 -4.64
N ILE A 236 -9.62 -12.58 -4.89
CA ILE A 236 -10.33 -11.46 -5.53
C ILE A 236 -10.73 -11.83 -6.95
N GLN A 237 -9.93 -12.62 -7.67
CA GLN A 237 -10.29 -13.08 -9.02
C GLN A 237 -11.54 -13.98 -9.06
N LYS A 238 -11.94 -14.60 -7.94
CA LYS A 238 -13.11 -15.48 -7.85
C LYS A 238 -14.41 -14.74 -7.51
N ILE A 239 -14.30 -13.47 -7.14
CA ILE A 239 -15.44 -12.58 -6.85
C ILE A 239 -15.93 -12.01 -8.18
#